data_AF-U7L1T7-F1
#
_entry.id   AF-U7L1T7-F1
#
_cell.length_a   1.000
_cell.length_b   1.000
_cell.length_c   1.000
_cell.angle_alpha   90.00
_cell.angle_beta   90.00
_cell.angle_gamma   90.00
#
_symmetry.space_group_name_H-M   'P 1'
#
loop_
_entity.id
_entity.type
_entity.pdbx_description
1 polymer ?
#
loop_
_entity_poly.entity_id
_entity_poly.type
_entity_poly.pdbx_seq_one_letter_code
_entity_poly.pdbx_strand_id
1 'polypeptide(L)'
;MLLAEALAERAQAQERLNELRERLLSVVRVQEGDTPDEDPAELLRELEGITGRIDKLVQAINATNAATDFDGEKNLMQALALRDGLVRTRRIYHDLAQAAGARQDRYSRAEIKFVATLPVAELRKRVDDLSKQYRELDTRIQQLNWNTELITP
;
A
#
# COMPACT_ATOMS: atom_id res chain seq x y z
N MET A 1 -11.01 4.16 -19.50
CA MET A 1 -10.71 4.27 -18.06
C MET A 1 -9.23 4.56 -17.93
N LEU A 2 -8.87 5.56 -17.14
CA LEU A 2 -7.49 5.89 -16.82
C LEU A 2 -6.92 4.89 -15.81
N LEU A 3 -5.59 4.77 -15.75
CA LEU A 3 -4.92 3.92 -14.78
C LEU A 3 -5.27 4.32 -13.33
N ALA A 4 -5.37 5.62 -13.03
CA ALA A 4 -5.81 6.12 -11.72
C ALA A 4 -7.22 5.63 -11.34
N GLU A 5 -8.15 5.66 -12.28
CA GLU A 5 -9.52 5.18 -12.08
C GLU A 5 -9.53 3.66 -11.83
N ALA A 6 -8.73 2.91 -12.59
CA ALA A 6 -8.59 1.46 -12.40
C ALA A 6 -8.03 1.10 -11.01
N LEU A 7 -7.05 1.87 -10.54
CA LEU A 7 -6.47 1.71 -9.19
C LEU A 7 -7.51 1.98 -8.10
N ALA A 8 -8.32 3.03 -8.26
CA ALA A 8 -9.40 3.36 -7.34
C ALA A 8 -10.50 2.30 -7.34
N GLU A 9 -10.93 1.85 -8.52
CA GLU A 9 -11.94 0.80 -8.66
C GLU A 9 -11.46 -0.52 -8.02
N ARG A 10 -10.19 -0.89 -8.21
CA ARG A 10 -9.62 -2.08 -7.57
C ARG A 10 -9.65 -1.97 -6.04
N ALA A 11 -9.32 -0.80 -5.49
CA ALA A 11 -9.35 -0.57 -4.05
C ALA A 11 -10.78 -0.71 -3.50
N GLN A 12 -11.76 -0.06 -4.15
CA GLN A 12 -13.17 -0.17 -3.77
C GLN A 12 -13.70 -1.61 -3.89
N ALA A 13 -13.34 -2.31 -4.96
CA ALA A 13 -13.73 -3.70 -5.14
C ALA A 13 -13.15 -4.61 -4.03
N GLN A 14 -11.91 -4.35 -3.60
CA GLN A 14 -11.28 -5.08 -2.51
C GLN A 14 -11.95 -4.81 -1.15
N GLU A 15 -12.38 -3.58 -0.89
CA GLU A 15 -13.16 -3.23 0.30
C GLU A 15 -14.50 -3.97 0.30
N ARG A 16 -15.24 -3.93 -0.82
CA ARG A 16 -16.52 -4.65 -0.97
C ARG A 16 -16.36 -6.17 -0.83
N LEU A 17 -15.25 -6.73 -1.32
CA LEU A 17 -14.92 -8.15 -1.12
C LEU A 17 -14.79 -8.49 0.37
N ASN A 18 -14.16 -7.62 1.15
CA ASN A 18 -14.01 -7.81 2.60
C ASN A 18 -15.37 -7.71 3.32
N GLU A 19 -16.22 -6.76 2.92
CA GLU A 19 -17.58 -6.62 3.47
C GLU A 19 -18.44 -7.85 3.18
N LEU A 20 -18.42 -8.35 1.93
CA LEU A 20 -19.12 -9.58 1.57
C LEU A 20 -18.61 -10.78 2.35
N ARG A 21 -17.30 -10.87 2.59
CA ARG A 21 -16.73 -11.93 3.42
C ARG A 21 -17.33 -11.92 4.83
N GLU A 22 -17.42 -10.76 5.47
CA GLU A 22 -18.01 -10.65 6.81
C GLU A 22 -19.51 -10.99 6.81
N ARG A 23 -20.27 -10.51 5.82
CA ARG A 23 -21.71 -10.85 5.66
C ARG A 23 -21.93 -12.34 5.45
N LEU A 24 -21.14 -12.97 4.57
CA LEU A 24 -21.21 -14.42 4.34
C LEU A 24 -20.94 -15.20 5.63
N LEU A 25 -19.94 -14.79 6.42
CA LEU A 25 -19.62 -15.44 7.69
C LEU A 25 -20.74 -15.29 8.73
N SER A 26 -21.50 -14.19 8.71
CA SER A 26 -22.63 -14.00 9.63
C SER A 26 -23.87 -14.80 9.25
N VAL A 27 -24.07 -15.11 7.97
CA VAL A 27 -25.28 -15.82 7.50
C VAL A 27 -25.07 -17.31 7.20
N VAL A 28 -23.84 -17.82 7.30
CA VAL A 28 -23.50 -19.22 6.94
C VAL A 28 -24.17 -20.26 7.84
N ARG A 29 -24.62 -19.88 9.03
CA ARG A 29 -25.32 -20.75 9.99
C ARG A 29 -26.43 -19.96 10.68
N VAL A 30 -27.57 -20.60 10.85
CA VAL A 30 -28.71 -20.10 11.63
C VAL A 30 -29.21 -21.22 12.56
N GLN A 31 -30.06 -20.88 13.53
CA GLN A 31 -30.69 -21.90 14.37
C GLN A 31 -31.70 -22.72 13.54
N GLU A 32 -31.98 -23.94 14.00
CA GLU A 32 -32.98 -24.78 13.34
C GLU A 32 -34.36 -24.10 13.39
N GLY A 33 -34.96 -23.87 12.22
CA GLY A 33 -36.25 -23.18 12.09
C GLY A 33 -36.14 -21.70 11.75
N ASP A 34 -34.95 -21.09 11.84
CA ASP A 34 -34.72 -19.70 11.44
C ASP A 34 -34.34 -19.60 9.95
N THR A 35 -34.55 -18.42 9.37
CA THR A 35 -34.04 -18.06 8.03
C THR A 35 -32.95 -17.01 8.16
N PRO A 36 -31.87 -17.09 7.37
CA PRO A 36 -30.86 -16.03 7.35
C PRO A 36 -31.45 -14.68 6.93
N ASP A 37 -30.90 -13.59 7.46
CA ASP A 37 -31.32 -12.22 7.11
C ASP A 37 -30.98 -11.84 5.66
N GLU A 38 -30.04 -12.56 5.04
CA GLU A 38 -29.62 -12.37 3.64
C GLU A 38 -29.45 -13.73 2.96
N ASP A 39 -29.75 -13.84 1.66
CA ASP A 39 -29.56 -15.09 0.90
C ASP A 39 -28.05 -15.39 0.69
N PRO A 40 -27.50 -16.45 1.31
CA PRO A 40 -26.09 -16.80 1.14
C PRO A 40 -25.71 -17.10 -0.32
N ALA A 41 -26.65 -17.63 -1.12
CA ALA A 41 -26.39 -17.94 -2.53
C ALA A 41 -26.28 -16.67 -3.40
N GLU A 42 -27.05 -15.63 -3.08
CA GLU A 42 -26.89 -14.31 -3.73
C GLU A 42 -25.56 -13.67 -3.37
N LEU A 43 -25.19 -13.68 -2.09
CA LEU A 43 -23.92 -13.16 -1.62
C LEU A 43 -22.71 -13.87 -2.26
N LEU A 44 -22.79 -15.19 -2.46
CA LEU A 44 -21.75 -15.95 -3.16
C LEU A 44 -21.64 -15.56 -4.64
N ARG A 45 -22.77 -15.37 -5.34
CA ARG A 45 -22.74 -14.88 -6.74
C ARG A 45 -22.11 -13.49 -6.84
N GLU A 46 -22.43 -12.60 -5.91
CA GLU A 46 -21.84 -11.27 -5.86
C GLU A 46 -20.32 -11.35 -5.61
N LEU A 47 -19.89 -12.20 -4.68
CA LEU A 47 -18.48 -12.46 -4.36
C LEU A 47 -17.70 -12.92 -5.60
N GLU A 48 -18.24 -13.89 -6.35
CA GLU A 48 -17.63 -14.40 -7.59
C GLU A 48 -17.48 -13.29 -8.65
N GLY A 49 -18.52 -12.48 -8.82
CA GLY A 49 -18.51 -11.36 -9.75
C GLY A 49 -17.43 -10.31 -9.40
N ILE A 50 -17.31 -9.95 -8.12
CA ILE A 50 -16.31 -8.99 -7.64
C ILE A 50 -14.90 -9.56 -7.79
N THR A 51 -14.70 -10.82 -7.41
CA THR A 51 -13.40 -11.48 -7.53
C THR A 51 -12.94 -11.49 -8.99
N GLY A 52 -13.81 -11.88 -9.92
CA GLY A 52 -13.50 -11.84 -11.35
C GLY A 52 -13.24 -10.42 -11.88
N ARG A 53 -13.89 -9.39 -11.32
CA ARG A 53 -13.61 -8.00 -11.68
C ARG A 53 -12.24 -7.55 -11.18
N ILE A 54 -11.87 -7.89 -9.94
CA ILE A 54 -10.55 -7.62 -9.36
C ILE A 54 -9.47 -8.25 -10.23
N ASP A 55 -9.61 -9.51 -10.63
CA ASP A 55 -8.62 -10.20 -11.46
C ASP A 55 -8.38 -9.49 -12.80
N LYS A 56 -9.47 -9.07 -13.47
CA LYS A 56 -9.38 -8.30 -14.72
C LYS A 56 -8.67 -6.96 -14.52
N LEU A 57 -8.99 -6.24 -13.44
CA LEU A 57 -8.33 -4.97 -13.11
C LEU A 57 -6.84 -5.18 -12.83
N VAL A 58 -6.47 -6.21 -12.05
CA VAL A 58 -5.07 -6.52 -11.74
C VAL A 58 -4.28 -6.80 -13.01
N GLN A 59 -4.80 -7.63 -13.91
CA GLN A 59 -4.13 -7.96 -15.18
C GLN A 59 -3.91 -6.70 -16.04
N ALA A 60 -4.96 -5.90 -16.22
CA ALA A 60 -4.90 -4.69 -17.02
C ALA A 60 -3.95 -3.63 -16.41
N ILE A 61 -4.00 -3.44 -15.09
CA ILE A 61 -3.09 -2.52 -14.36
C ILE A 61 -1.64 -2.97 -14.53
N ASN A 62 -1.36 -4.26 -14.38
CA ASN A 62 0.01 -4.78 -14.51
C ASN A 62 0.53 -4.64 -15.94
N ALA A 63 -0.30 -4.96 -16.95
CA ALA A 63 0.05 -4.77 -18.36
C ALA A 63 0.36 -3.29 -18.66
N THR A 64 -0.50 -2.38 -18.17
CA THR A 64 -0.32 -0.93 -18.34
C THR A 64 0.95 -0.44 -17.67
N ASN A 65 1.21 -0.85 -16.42
CA ASN A 65 2.42 -0.46 -15.69
C ASN A 65 3.71 -0.93 -16.39
N ALA A 66 3.69 -2.12 -16.99
CA ALA A 66 4.84 -2.67 -17.70
C ALA A 66 5.10 -1.96 -19.04
N ALA A 67 4.04 -1.52 -19.73
CA ALA A 67 4.11 -0.90 -21.04
C ALA A 67 4.30 0.64 -21.02
N THR A 68 4.02 1.29 -19.89
CA THR A 68 4.10 2.75 -19.77
C THR A 68 5.52 3.21 -19.47
N ASP A 69 6.10 4.02 -20.35
CA ASP A 69 7.38 4.69 -20.12
C ASP A 69 7.27 5.69 -18.97
N PHE A 70 8.27 5.68 -18.08
CA PHE A 70 8.33 6.59 -16.95
C PHE A 70 9.27 7.77 -17.20
N ASP A 71 10.50 7.49 -17.65
CA ASP A 71 11.59 8.45 -17.83
C ASP A 71 12.54 8.16 -19.00
N GLY A 72 12.15 7.31 -19.95
CA GLY A 72 12.98 6.88 -21.08
C GLY A 72 13.96 5.74 -20.75
N GLU A 73 14.21 5.47 -19.47
CA GLU A 73 15.05 4.34 -19.03
C GLU A 73 14.24 3.26 -18.31
N LYS A 74 13.20 3.68 -17.59
CA LYS A 74 12.37 2.81 -16.74
C LYS A 74 10.93 2.85 -17.20
N ASN A 75 10.23 1.74 -17.01
CA ASN A 75 8.77 1.73 -17.07
C ASN A 75 8.15 2.08 -15.70
N LEU A 76 6.85 2.32 -15.70
CA LEU A 76 6.10 2.66 -14.49
C LEU A 76 6.19 1.56 -13.42
N MET A 77 6.23 0.29 -13.81
CA MET A 77 6.45 -0.84 -12.88
C MET A 77 7.79 -0.73 -12.12
N GLN A 78 8.88 -0.38 -12.82
CA GLN A 78 10.20 -0.19 -12.20
C GLN A 78 10.22 1.04 -11.29
N ALA A 79 9.53 2.13 -11.67
CA ALA A 79 9.38 3.32 -10.84
C ALA A 79 8.63 3.02 -9.53
N LEU A 80 7.56 2.21 -9.59
CA LEU A 80 6.84 1.74 -8.40
C LEU A 80 7.75 0.92 -7.47
N ALA A 81 8.57 0.00 -8.03
CA ALA A 81 9.52 -0.78 -7.25
C ALA A 81 10.55 0.11 -6.52
N LEU A 82 11.04 1.17 -7.20
CA LEU A 82 11.94 2.16 -6.60
C LEU A 82 11.25 2.93 -5.47
N ARG A 83 10.01 3.37 -5.68
CA ARG A 83 9.21 4.07 -4.65
C ARG A 83 9.06 3.20 -3.41
N ASP A 84 8.70 1.92 -3.58
CA ASP A 84 8.53 0.99 -2.46
C ASP A 84 9.87 0.74 -1.75
N GLY A 85 10.99 0.71 -2.48
CA GLY A 85 12.34 0.71 -1.92
C GLY A 85 12.63 1.93 -1.06
N LEU A 86 12.33 3.13 -1.55
CA LEU A 86 12.50 4.38 -0.80
C LEU A 86 11.67 4.39 0.49
N VAL A 87 10.41 3.92 0.46
CA VAL A 87 9.57 3.81 1.65
C VAL A 87 10.21 2.89 2.69
N ARG A 88 10.66 1.70 2.28
CA ARG A 88 11.32 0.74 3.19
C ARG A 88 12.59 1.33 3.81
N THR A 89 13.48 1.89 3.00
CA THR A 89 14.74 2.45 3.48
C THR A 89 14.50 3.67 4.37
N ARG A 90 13.60 4.57 4.00
CA ARG A 90 13.22 5.74 4.81
C ARG A 90 12.73 5.32 6.19
N ARG A 91 11.86 4.30 6.27
CA ARG A 91 11.35 3.79 7.54
C ARG A 91 12.49 3.31 8.45
N ILE A 92 13.42 2.52 7.93
CA ILE A 92 14.57 2.03 8.71
C ILE A 92 15.41 3.19 9.25
N TYR A 93 15.77 4.16 8.42
CA TYR A 93 16.54 5.32 8.87
C TYR A 93 15.80 6.18 9.89
N HIS A 94 14.48 6.31 9.73
CA HIS A 94 13.63 7.00 10.69
C HIS A 94 13.65 6.29 12.05
N ASP A 95 13.45 4.98 12.06
CA ASP A 95 13.40 4.18 13.28
C ASP A 95 14.77 4.21 14.00
N LEU A 96 15.88 4.15 13.24
CA LEU A 96 17.23 4.31 13.77
C LEU A 96 17.44 5.71 14.38
N ALA A 97 16.99 6.77 13.71
CA ALA A 97 17.12 8.14 14.21
C ALA A 97 16.30 8.36 15.51
N GLN A 98 15.14 7.72 15.62
CA GLN A 98 14.31 7.75 16.84
C GLN A 98 15.00 7.00 17.98
N ALA A 99 15.43 5.76 17.75
CA ALA A 99 16.09 4.96 18.77
C ALA A 99 17.40 5.59 19.26
N ALA A 100 18.22 6.10 18.35
CA ALA A 100 19.48 6.76 18.69
C ALA A 100 19.29 8.16 19.32
N GLY A 101 18.17 8.83 19.02
CA GLY A 101 17.82 10.14 19.58
C GLY A 101 17.05 10.10 20.89
N ALA A 102 16.58 8.92 21.33
CA ALA A 102 15.81 8.77 22.55
C ALA A 102 16.66 9.13 23.78
N ARG A 103 16.18 10.10 24.57
CA ARG A 103 16.76 10.38 25.88
C ARG A 103 16.31 9.30 26.86
N GLN A 104 17.28 8.65 27.50
CA GLN A 104 17.01 7.88 28.71
C GLN A 104 17.21 8.79 29.91
N ASP A 105 16.12 9.04 30.63
CA ASP A 105 16.18 9.70 31.93
C ASP A 105 16.91 8.79 32.93
N ARG A 106 17.71 9.43 33.79
CA ARG A 106 18.56 8.74 34.76
C ARG A 106 18.12 9.16 36.14
N TYR A 107 17.94 8.19 37.03
CA TYR A 107 17.59 8.46 38.43
C TYR A 107 18.82 8.78 39.27
N SER A 108 20.01 8.32 38.88
CA SER A 108 21.26 8.56 39.61
C SER A 108 22.46 8.82 38.69
N ARG A 109 23.41 9.61 39.20
CA ARG A 109 24.71 9.85 38.54
C ARG A 109 25.58 8.59 38.47
N ALA A 110 25.30 7.58 39.30
CA ALA A 110 26.05 6.32 39.37
C ALA A 110 25.65 5.30 38.28
N GLU A 111 24.54 5.51 37.56
CA GLU A 111 24.14 4.62 36.45
C GLU A 111 25.15 4.68 35.29
N ILE A 112 25.15 3.70 34.39
CA ILE A 112 25.95 3.68 33.15
C ILE A 112 25.17 4.32 32.00
N LYS A 113 25.83 5.15 31.18
CA LYS A 113 25.16 5.99 30.17
C LYS A 113 25.13 5.25 28.86
N PHE A 114 23.94 5.08 28.28
CA PHE A 114 23.82 4.67 26.89
C PHE A 114 24.14 5.85 25.97
N VAL A 115 24.99 5.61 24.99
CA VAL A 115 25.37 6.57 23.96
C VAL A 115 25.03 5.99 22.60
N ALA A 116 24.54 6.83 21.69
CA ALA A 116 24.29 6.41 20.32
C ALA A 116 25.60 5.97 19.66
N THR A 117 25.56 4.83 18.97
CA THR A 117 26.69 4.32 18.17
C THR A 117 26.73 4.92 16.76
N LEU A 118 25.69 5.66 16.38
CA LEU A 118 25.53 6.29 15.08
C LEU A 118 25.24 7.79 15.23
N PRO A 119 25.73 8.63 14.30
CA PRO A 119 25.47 10.07 14.33
C PRO A 119 24.00 10.38 14.00
N VAL A 120 23.23 10.75 15.02
CA VAL A 120 21.78 11.04 14.91
C VAL A 120 21.48 12.13 13.87
N ALA A 121 22.34 13.15 13.76
CA ALA A 121 22.17 14.23 12.79
C ALA A 121 22.25 13.73 11.33
N GLU A 122 23.17 12.80 11.04
CA GLU A 122 23.31 12.20 9.71
C GLU A 122 22.13 11.27 9.38
N LEU A 123 21.66 10.49 10.36
CA LEU A 123 20.46 9.66 10.20
C LEU A 123 19.24 10.51 9.84
N ARG A 124 19.02 11.62 10.55
CA ARG A 124 17.92 12.56 10.26
C ARG A 124 18.06 13.19 8.88
N LYS A 125 19.25 13.66 8.51
CA LYS A 125 19.51 14.18 7.16
C LYS A 125 19.18 13.14 6.09
N ARG A 126 19.56 11.88 6.31
CA ARG A 126 19.24 10.79 5.37
C ARG A 126 17.73 10.55 5.26
N VAL A 127 16.98 10.64 6.36
CA VAL A 127 15.51 10.58 6.33
C VAL A 127 14.94 11.72 5.48
N ASP A 128 15.43 12.94 5.65
CA ASP A 128 14.96 14.10 4.90
C ASP A 128 15.21 13.94 3.39
N ASP A 129 16.42 13.52 3.02
CA ASP A 129 16.80 13.26 1.63
C ASP A 129 15.95 12.16 0.98
N LEU A 130 15.71 11.06 1.70
CA LEU A 130 14.86 9.96 1.22
C LEU A 130 13.39 10.41 1.11
N SER A 131 12.93 11.26 2.04
CA SER A 131 11.57 11.82 2.01
C SER A 131 11.36 12.77 0.84
N LYS A 132 12.39 13.52 0.44
CA LYS A 132 12.37 14.35 -0.76
C LYS A 132 12.27 13.49 -2.02
N GLN A 133 13.17 12.52 -2.18
CA GLN A 133 13.17 11.59 -3.32
C GLN A 133 11.83 10.85 -3.46
N TYR A 134 11.27 10.36 -2.35
CA TYR A 134 9.97 9.70 -2.33
C TYR A 134 8.87 10.62 -2.88
N ARG A 135 8.79 11.87 -2.41
CA ARG A 135 7.73 12.81 -2.83
C ARG A 135 7.82 13.16 -4.31
N GLU A 136 9.04 13.41 -4.81
CA GLU A 136 9.28 13.73 -6.22
C GLU A 136 8.89 12.55 -7.12
N LEU A 137 9.31 11.34 -6.75
CA LEU A 137 8.99 10.12 -7.49
C LEU A 137 7.49 9.81 -7.46
N ASP A 138 6.86 9.83 -6.28
CA ASP A 138 5.43 9.53 -6.12
C ASP A 138 4.55 10.54 -6.87
N THR A 139 4.90 11.83 -6.83
CA THR A 139 4.17 12.87 -7.58
C THR A 139 4.17 12.59 -9.08
N ARG A 140 5.32 12.19 -9.64
CA ARG A 140 5.41 11.84 -11.06
C ARG A 140 4.65 10.55 -11.38
N ILE A 141 4.67 9.56 -10.50
CA ILE A 141 3.85 8.34 -10.63
C ILE A 141 2.36 8.69 -10.66
N GLN A 142 1.89 9.55 -9.75
CA GLN A 142 0.48 9.96 -9.73
C GLN A 142 0.09 10.74 -10.99
N GLN A 143 0.97 11.61 -11.48
CA GLN A 143 0.76 12.31 -12.74
C GLN A 143 0.58 11.33 -13.91
N LEU A 144 1.42 10.30 -14.00
CA LEU A 144 1.29 9.27 -15.04
C LEU A 144 0.01 8.45 -14.87
N ASN A 145 -0.37 8.09 -13.65
CA ASN A 145 -1.62 7.37 -13.40
C ASN A 145 -2.84 8.13 -13.96
N TRP A 146 -2.86 9.46 -13.85
CA TRP A 146 -3.94 10.31 -14.36
C TRP A 146 -3.85 10.63 -15.85
N ASN A 147 -2.73 10.33 -16.51
CA ASN A 147 -2.51 10.63 -17.93
C ASN A 147 -2.34 9.37 -18.79
N THR A 148 -2.54 8.19 -18.23
CA THR A 148 -2.36 6.90 -18.92
C THR A 148 -3.69 6.19 -19.03
N GLU A 149 -4.07 5.83 -20.26
CA GLU A 149 -5.22 4.96 -20.50
C GLU A 149 -4.90 3.52 -20.11
N LEU A 150 -5.84 2.85 -19.45
CA LEU A 150 -5.69 1.46 -19.08
C LEU A 150 -5.71 0.57 -20.34
N ILE A 151 -4.70 -0.29 -20.48
CA ILE A 151 -4.68 -1.33 -21.50
C ILE A 151 -5.72 -2.38 -21.14
N THR A 152 -6.85 -2.39 -21.87
CA THR A 152 -7.85 -3.44 -21.78
C THR A 152 -7.50 -4.58 -22.73
N PRO A 153 -7.47 -5.84 -22.26
CA PRO A 153 -7.41 -7.01 -23.13
C PRO A 153 -8.70 -7.17 -23.96
#